data_AF-A0AA42ZWZ8-F1
#
_entry.id   AF-A0AA42ZWZ8-F1
#
_cell.length_a   1.000
_cell.length_b   1.000
_cell.length_c   1.000
_cell.angle_alpha   90.00
_cell.angle_beta   90.00
_cell.angle_gamma   90.00
#
_symmetry.space_group_name_H-M   'P 1'
#
loop_
_entity.id
_entity.type
_entity.pdbx_description
1 polymer ?
#
loop_
_entity_poly.entity_id
_entity_poly.type
_entity_poly.pdbx_seq_one_letter_code
_entity_poly.pdbx_strand_id
1 'polypeptide(L)'
;MRSANPFRRFARTVLLAAAFAVLFTPALVGPGRVASAAQVQGADGYRITAMHLAGILKAARAVISDSQDIINDHTMGDKGITGEVVLQAAKMSFSMAEGEYLKPFDMANLDTSTRPGKLIQALLDSIVEVVDGVQERINRKNVGFKGFLPSVFTAEVAERFKVKVGRLAEIRLTAPVDYVRNRAHMPDKWEHEVIEGQLRSPEHPMGEHVSEFGLLNGRPAYRMISPEYYEPSCLACHGEPKGKRDITGGKKEGGKLGELGGAISVVIFQ
;
A
#
# COMPACT_ATOMS: atom_id res chain seq x y z
N MET A 1 13.59 -8.08 -61.28
CA MET A 1 13.36 -7.86 -59.84
C MET A 1 14.03 -8.97 -59.05
N ARG A 2 15.17 -8.66 -58.41
CA ARG A 2 15.90 -9.37 -57.34
C ARG A 2 17.34 -8.83 -57.40
N SER A 3 17.63 -7.84 -56.56
CA SER A 3 19.00 -7.32 -56.39
C SER A 3 19.77 -8.28 -55.51
N ALA A 4 20.86 -8.80 -56.05
CA ALA A 4 21.82 -9.67 -55.37
C ALA A 4 22.91 -8.82 -54.70
N ASN A 5 23.25 -9.23 -53.49
CA ASN A 5 24.23 -8.64 -52.59
C ASN A 5 25.67 -8.98 -53.05
N PRO A 6 26.58 -8.00 -53.26
CA PRO A 6 27.93 -8.33 -53.65
C PRO A 6 29.00 -7.90 -52.62
N PHE A 7 29.88 -8.86 -52.32
CA PHE A 7 31.27 -8.74 -51.86
C PHE A 7 31.61 -8.44 -50.39
N ARG A 8 32.01 -9.52 -49.71
CA ARG A 8 33.22 -9.56 -48.85
C ARG A 8 34.48 -9.39 -49.71
N ARG A 9 35.48 -8.63 -49.23
CA ARG A 9 36.91 -8.97 -49.31
C ARG A 9 37.76 -8.13 -48.34
N PHE A 10 38.88 -8.73 -47.96
CA PHE A 10 39.74 -8.49 -46.80
C PHE A 10 40.84 -7.40 -47.00
N ALA A 11 41.20 -6.77 -45.87
CA ALA A 11 42.53 -6.34 -45.39
C ALA A 11 43.43 -5.36 -46.21
N ARG A 12 43.82 -4.24 -45.58
CA ARG A 12 45.18 -4.06 -44.97
C ARG A 12 45.32 -2.70 -44.23
N THR A 13 45.90 -2.81 -43.05
CA THR A 13 46.52 -1.90 -42.07
C THR A 13 47.05 -0.54 -42.54
N VAL A 14 46.80 0.53 -41.77
CA VAL A 14 47.82 1.52 -41.32
C VAL A 14 47.46 1.99 -39.90
N LEU A 15 48.37 1.78 -38.95
CA LEU A 15 48.36 2.35 -37.60
C LEU A 15 48.61 3.87 -37.66
N LEU A 16 47.84 4.63 -36.88
CA LEU A 16 48.29 5.89 -36.30
C LEU A 16 47.69 6.03 -34.90
N ALA A 17 48.53 5.80 -33.90
CA ALA A 17 48.23 6.04 -32.49
C ALA A 17 48.35 7.53 -32.21
N ALA A 18 47.25 8.16 -31.78
CA ALA A 18 47.26 9.47 -31.14
C ALA A 18 46.95 9.27 -29.65
N ALA A 19 48.00 9.37 -28.82
CA ALA A 19 47.88 9.32 -27.37
C ALA A 19 47.27 10.64 -26.85
N PHE A 20 46.02 10.60 -26.39
CA PHE A 20 45.48 11.66 -25.53
C PHE A 20 45.82 11.32 -24.08
N ALA A 21 46.78 12.05 -23.51
CA ALA A 21 47.05 12.04 -22.09
C ALA A 21 45.91 12.77 -21.36
N VAL A 22 44.95 12.00 -20.82
CA VAL A 22 43.98 12.52 -19.86
C VAL A 22 44.68 12.63 -18.51
N LEU A 23 44.94 13.86 -18.08
CA LEU A 23 45.39 14.17 -16.73
C LEU A 23 44.25 13.81 -15.76
N PHE A 24 44.36 12.65 -15.12
CA PHE A 24 43.52 12.25 -14.00
C PHE A 24 43.90 13.13 -12.80
N THR A 25 43.11 14.17 -12.55
CA THR A 25 43.13 14.85 -11.26
C THR A 25 42.35 13.96 -10.28
N PRO A 26 42.95 13.51 -9.16
CA PRO A 26 42.20 12.77 -8.17
C PRO A 26 41.26 13.77 -7.49
N ALA A 27 39.97 13.71 -7.84
CA ALA A 27 38.93 14.33 -7.03
C ALA A 27 39.03 13.69 -5.63
N LEU A 28 39.33 14.51 -4.62
CA LEU A 28 39.22 14.16 -3.22
C LEU A 28 37.76 13.79 -2.94
N VAL A 29 37.45 12.50 -3.06
CA VAL A 29 36.23 11.89 -2.54
C VAL A 29 36.34 11.98 -1.03
N GLY A 30 35.62 12.94 -0.43
CA GLY A 30 35.42 12.98 1.02
C GLY A 30 34.82 11.64 1.48
N PRO A 31 35.01 11.24 2.75
CA PRO A 31 34.57 9.93 3.21
C PRO A 31 33.05 9.83 3.12
N GLY A 32 32.55 9.25 2.03
CA GLY A 32 31.19 8.78 1.93
C GLY A 32 30.99 7.78 3.05
N ARG A 33 30.14 8.12 4.02
CA ARG A 33 29.76 7.20 5.09
C ARG A 33 29.08 5.99 4.45
N VAL A 34 29.82 4.90 4.27
CA VAL A 34 29.25 3.60 3.96
C VAL A 34 28.39 3.21 5.15
N ALA A 35 27.06 3.13 4.95
CA ALA A 35 26.16 2.71 6.01
C ALA A 35 26.55 1.30 6.50
N SER A 36 26.53 1.08 7.81
CA SER A 36 26.91 -0.22 8.37
C SER A 36 25.90 -1.30 7.98
N ALA A 37 26.35 -2.56 7.87
CA ALA A 37 25.46 -3.70 7.57
C ALA A 37 24.27 -3.78 8.55
N ALA A 38 24.46 -3.43 9.82
CA ALA A 38 23.39 -3.36 10.80
C ALA A 38 22.36 -2.25 10.53
N GLN A 39 22.78 -1.11 9.97
CA GLN A 39 21.87 -0.04 9.54
C GLN A 39 21.09 -0.41 8.28
N VAL A 40 21.74 -1.07 7.31
CA VAL A 40 21.07 -1.56 6.10
C VAL A 40 20.06 -2.66 6.44
N GLN A 41 20.46 -3.63 7.27
CA GLN A 41 19.60 -4.73 7.73
C GLN A 41 18.46 -4.25 8.63
N GLY A 42 18.69 -3.20 9.44
CA GLY A 42 17.65 -2.50 10.18
C GLY A 42 16.64 -1.80 9.26
N ALA A 43 17.11 -1.13 8.21
CA ALA A 43 16.26 -0.46 7.22
C ALA A 43 15.39 -1.45 6.42
N ASP A 44 15.95 -2.58 6.00
CA ASP A 44 15.19 -3.65 5.34
C ASP A 44 14.12 -4.24 6.25
N GLY A 45 14.40 -4.40 7.55
CA GLY A 45 13.44 -4.89 8.53
C GLY A 45 12.20 -3.99 8.66
N TYR A 46 12.38 -2.66 8.73
CA TYR A 46 11.26 -1.72 8.75
C TYR A 46 10.46 -1.74 7.46
N ARG A 47 11.15 -1.73 6.31
CA ARG A 47 10.52 -1.77 4.98
C ARG A 47 9.65 -3.01 4.81
N ILE A 48 10.21 -4.19 5.03
CA ILE A 48 9.48 -5.46 4.89
C ILE A 48 8.28 -5.50 5.84
N THR A 49 8.46 -5.07 7.10
CA THR A 49 7.35 -5.03 8.07
C THR A 49 6.24 -4.08 7.61
N ALA A 50 6.58 -2.89 7.12
CA ALA A 50 5.61 -1.93 6.63
C ALA A 50 4.87 -2.43 5.38
N MET A 51 5.59 -3.07 4.44
CA MET A 51 4.99 -3.70 3.26
C MET A 51 3.99 -4.80 3.66
N HIS A 52 4.32 -5.67 4.62
CA HIS A 52 3.38 -6.66 5.12
C HIS A 52 2.14 -6.01 5.75
N LEU A 53 2.31 -4.99 6.60
CA LEU A 53 1.18 -4.31 7.23
C LEU A 53 0.25 -3.66 6.19
N ALA A 54 0.81 -2.96 5.21
CA ALA A 54 0.02 -2.34 4.15
C ALA A 54 -0.67 -3.37 3.24
N GLY A 55 0.06 -4.40 2.83
CA GLY A 55 -0.46 -5.44 1.93
C GLY A 55 -1.58 -6.28 2.56
N ILE A 56 -1.41 -6.70 3.83
CA ILE A 56 -2.45 -7.44 4.56
C ILE A 56 -3.71 -6.57 4.72
N LEU A 57 -3.55 -5.30 5.10
CA LEU A 57 -4.68 -4.39 5.26
C LEU A 57 -5.40 -4.13 3.92
N LYS A 58 -4.64 -3.93 2.84
CA LYS A 58 -5.18 -3.77 1.48
C LYS A 58 -5.98 -5.01 1.06
N ALA A 59 -5.41 -6.21 1.24
CA ALA A 59 -6.06 -7.47 0.90
C ALA A 59 -7.36 -7.68 1.70
N ALA A 60 -7.35 -7.47 3.02
CA ALA A 60 -8.55 -7.58 3.84
C ALA A 60 -9.62 -6.56 3.46
N ARG A 61 -9.21 -5.32 3.13
CA ARG A 61 -10.12 -4.28 2.67
C ARG A 61 -10.75 -4.63 1.32
N ALA A 62 -10.00 -5.24 0.41
CA ALA A 62 -10.52 -5.73 -0.88
C ALA A 62 -11.63 -6.77 -0.67
N VAL A 63 -11.45 -7.72 0.25
CA VAL A 63 -12.50 -8.70 0.62
C VAL A 63 -13.79 -8.01 1.06
N ILE A 64 -13.70 -6.96 1.89
CA ILE A 64 -14.88 -6.17 2.32
C ILE A 64 -15.50 -5.39 1.15
N SER A 65 -14.69 -4.91 0.20
CA SER A 65 -15.15 -4.23 -1.01
C SER A 65 -15.93 -5.18 -1.92
N ASP A 66 -15.40 -6.37 -2.17
CA ASP A 66 -16.01 -7.38 -3.02
C ASP A 66 -17.26 -7.99 -2.38
N SER A 67 -17.34 -7.96 -1.04
CA SER A 67 -18.49 -8.44 -0.28
C SER A 67 -19.62 -7.42 -0.16
N GLN A 68 -19.54 -6.22 -0.74
CA GLN A 68 -20.53 -5.15 -0.51
C GLN A 68 -21.95 -5.55 -0.91
N ASP A 69 -22.15 -6.36 -1.96
CA ASP A 69 -23.47 -6.81 -2.38
C ASP A 69 -24.10 -7.73 -1.32
N ILE A 70 -23.33 -8.68 -0.78
CA ILE A 70 -23.78 -9.58 0.29
C ILE A 70 -23.98 -8.80 1.59
N ILE A 71 -23.03 -7.92 1.96
CA ILE A 71 -23.13 -7.06 3.14
C ILE A 71 -24.40 -6.22 3.09
N ASN A 72 -24.82 -5.73 1.93
CA ASN A 72 -26.01 -4.89 1.81
C ASN A 72 -27.28 -5.65 1.39
N ASP A 73 -27.25 -6.98 1.28
CA ASP A 73 -28.45 -7.79 1.06
C ASP A 73 -29.38 -7.67 2.28
N HIS A 74 -30.61 -7.23 2.03
CA HIS A 74 -31.63 -7.00 3.05
C HIS A 74 -32.45 -8.26 3.37
N THR A 75 -32.42 -9.26 2.50
CA THR A 75 -33.19 -10.51 2.64
C THR A 75 -32.44 -11.52 3.50
N MET A 76 -31.11 -11.48 3.50
CA MET A 76 -30.24 -12.37 4.24
C MET A 76 -30.06 -11.93 5.69
N GLY A 77 -30.09 -12.93 6.59
CA GLY A 77 -29.71 -12.78 8.00
C GLY A 77 -28.23 -13.01 8.14
N ASP A 78 -27.85 -14.27 8.38
CA ASP A 78 -26.45 -14.68 8.35
C ASP A 78 -25.87 -14.58 6.94
N LYS A 79 -24.74 -13.88 6.82
CA LYS A 79 -24.02 -13.63 5.57
C LYS A 79 -22.75 -14.46 5.43
N GLY A 80 -22.33 -15.15 6.49
CA GLY A 80 -21.09 -15.93 6.50
C GLY A 80 -19.81 -15.09 6.41
N ILE A 81 -19.89 -13.77 6.56
CA ILE A 81 -18.73 -12.85 6.51
C ILE A 81 -18.19 -12.71 7.94
N THR A 82 -17.55 -13.76 8.45
CA THR A 82 -16.90 -13.75 9.77
C THR A 82 -15.47 -13.22 9.68
N GLY A 83 -14.88 -12.84 10.80
CA GLY A 83 -13.48 -12.39 10.86
C GLY A 83 -12.52 -13.43 10.33
N GLU A 84 -12.74 -14.70 10.63
CA GLU A 84 -11.94 -15.81 10.11
C GLU A 84 -12.03 -15.92 8.58
N VAL A 85 -13.24 -15.83 8.00
CA VAL A 85 -13.44 -15.90 6.55
C VAL A 85 -12.72 -14.75 5.85
N VAL A 86 -12.85 -13.52 6.39
CA VAL A 86 -12.15 -12.35 5.83
C VAL A 86 -10.64 -12.50 5.96
N LEU A 87 -10.14 -12.96 7.12
CA LEU A 87 -8.71 -13.13 7.35
C LEU A 87 -8.10 -14.18 6.42
N GLN A 88 -8.76 -15.33 6.22
CA GLN A 88 -8.27 -16.38 5.33
C GLN A 88 -8.24 -15.91 3.87
N ALA A 89 -9.30 -15.25 3.40
CA ALA A 89 -9.33 -14.67 2.06
C ALA A 89 -8.21 -13.63 1.88
N ALA A 90 -8.01 -12.74 2.86
CA ALA A 90 -6.95 -11.74 2.83
C ALA A 90 -5.55 -12.36 2.76
N LYS A 91 -5.27 -13.39 3.57
CA LYS A 91 -3.99 -14.13 3.56
C LYS A 91 -3.72 -14.78 2.21
N MET A 92 -4.75 -15.39 1.61
CA MET A 92 -4.64 -16.00 0.28
C MET A 92 -4.35 -14.95 -0.79
N SER A 93 -5.13 -13.86 -0.84
CA SER A 93 -4.91 -12.76 -1.80
C SER A 93 -3.54 -12.12 -1.65
N PHE A 94 -3.10 -11.88 -0.40
CA PHE A 94 -1.79 -11.32 -0.13
C PHE A 94 -0.65 -12.23 -0.63
N SER A 95 -0.77 -13.54 -0.40
CA SER A 95 0.24 -14.52 -0.83
C SER A 95 0.33 -14.67 -2.35
N MET A 96 -0.75 -14.37 -3.08
CA MET A 96 -0.78 -14.43 -4.55
C MET A 96 -0.29 -13.14 -5.23
N ALA A 97 -0.43 -12.00 -4.56
CA ALA A 97 -0.09 -10.68 -5.12
C ALA A 97 1.40 -10.35 -5.05
N GLU A 98 2.13 -10.94 -4.11
CA GLU A 98 3.53 -10.62 -3.86
C GLU A 98 4.46 -11.64 -4.51
N GLY A 99 5.34 -11.17 -5.40
CA GLY A 99 6.44 -11.97 -5.97
C GLY A 99 7.50 -12.34 -4.93
N GLU A 100 8.55 -13.08 -5.36
CA GLU A 100 9.59 -13.71 -4.51
C GLU A 100 10.27 -12.84 -3.42
N TYR A 101 10.09 -11.51 -3.43
CA TYR A 101 10.71 -10.56 -2.50
C TYR A 101 10.03 -10.45 -1.13
N LEU A 102 8.75 -10.78 -1.04
CA LEU A 102 8.09 -11.07 0.23
C LEU A 102 7.81 -12.57 0.22
N LYS A 103 8.85 -13.41 0.39
CA LYS A 103 8.61 -14.82 0.73
C LYS A 103 7.53 -14.83 1.81
N PRO A 104 6.44 -15.61 1.64
CA PRO A 104 5.28 -15.51 2.50
C PRO A 104 5.78 -15.51 3.94
N PHE A 105 5.69 -14.33 4.56
CA PHE A 105 5.96 -14.21 5.98
C PHE A 105 5.05 -15.26 6.60
N ASP A 106 5.63 -16.20 7.34
CA ASP A 106 4.86 -17.34 7.81
C ASP A 106 3.86 -16.84 8.85
N MET A 107 2.69 -16.40 8.37
CA MET A 107 1.62 -15.86 9.18
C MET A 107 1.00 -16.94 10.07
N ALA A 108 1.33 -18.21 9.86
CA ALA A 108 0.95 -19.29 10.76
C ALA A 108 1.93 -19.42 11.93
N ASN A 109 3.21 -19.03 11.76
CA ASN A 109 4.26 -19.16 12.77
C ASN A 109 4.98 -17.83 13.03
N LEU A 110 4.22 -16.82 13.46
CA LEU A 110 4.75 -15.51 13.82
C LEU A 110 5.57 -15.56 15.12
N ASP A 111 6.84 -15.14 15.05
CA ASP A 111 7.61 -14.88 16.27
C ASP A 111 7.17 -13.55 16.91
N THR A 112 6.16 -13.64 17.77
CA THR A 112 5.59 -12.53 18.53
C THR A 112 6.51 -12.00 19.63
N SER A 113 7.72 -12.54 19.80
CA SER A 113 8.76 -11.90 20.62
C SER A 113 9.41 -10.71 19.88
N THR A 114 9.45 -10.78 18.53
CA THR A 114 10.02 -9.74 17.67
C THR A 114 9.06 -8.60 17.40
N ARG A 115 9.59 -7.41 17.08
CA ARG A 115 8.76 -6.25 16.69
C ARG A 115 7.90 -6.57 15.45
N PRO A 116 8.43 -7.12 14.34
CA PRO A 116 7.61 -7.47 13.17
C PRO A 116 6.48 -8.45 13.50
N GLY A 117 6.77 -9.51 14.25
CA GLY A 117 5.75 -10.50 14.63
C GLY A 117 4.65 -9.90 15.50
N LYS A 118 4.97 -9.05 16.47
CA LYS A 118 3.98 -8.33 17.28
C LYS A 118 3.07 -7.43 16.45
N LEU A 119 3.66 -6.65 15.54
CA LEU A 119 2.88 -5.73 14.70
C LEU A 119 1.98 -6.51 13.75
N ILE A 120 2.50 -7.53 13.07
CA ILE A 120 1.71 -8.30 12.12
C ILE A 120 0.60 -9.08 12.84
N GLN A 121 0.90 -9.75 13.96
CA GLN A 121 -0.14 -10.42 14.75
C GLN A 121 -1.24 -9.44 15.22
N ALA A 122 -0.86 -8.26 15.71
CA ALA A 122 -1.83 -7.26 16.14
C ALA A 122 -2.74 -6.79 15.00
N LEU A 123 -2.23 -6.70 13.76
CA LEU A 123 -3.06 -6.38 12.59
C LEU A 123 -4.03 -7.51 12.26
N LEU A 124 -3.56 -8.76 12.24
CA LEU A 124 -4.41 -9.94 11.97
C LEU A 124 -5.55 -10.04 13.00
N ASP A 125 -5.23 -9.88 14.28
CA ASP A 125 -6.23 -9.88 15.37
C ASP A 125 -7.24 -8.74 15.21
N SER A 126 -6.75 -7.55 14.83
CA SER A 126 -7.62 -6.37 14.64
C SER A 126 -8.61 -6.57 13.51
N ILE A 127 -8.22 -7.23 12.43
CA ILE A 127 -9.10 -7.57 11.31
C ILE A 127 -10.24 -8.48 11.79
N VAL A 128 -9.90 -9.54 12.52
CA VAL A 128 -10.90 -10.49 13.05
C VAL A 128 -11.85 -9.79 14.02
N GLU A 129 -11.31 -9.05 15.00
CA GLU A 129 -12.11 -8.34 16.01
C GLU A 129 -13.08 -7.33 15.39
N VAL A 130 -12.68 -6.60 14.35
CA VAL A 130 -13.54 -5.62 13.69
C VAL A 130 -14.69 -6.32 12.97
N VAL A 131 -14.42 -7.38 12.20
CA VAL A 131 -15.46 -8.08 11.45
C VAL A 131 -16.41 -8.81 12.39
N ASP A 132 -15.90 -9.47 13.42
CA ASP A 132 -16.73 -10.16 14.42
C ASP A 132 -17.55 -9.17 15.26
N GLY A 133 -16.99 -7.98 15.54
CA GLY A 133 -17.67 -6.92 16.29
C GLY A 133 -18.86 -6.29 15.56
N VAL A 134 -19.00 -6.51 14.24
CA VAL A 134 -20.05 -5.88 13.42
C VAL A 134 -21.11 -6.88 12.93
N GLN A 135 -21.08 -8.14 13.40
CA GLN A 135 -21.99 -9.19 12.92
C GLN A 135 -23.46 -8.81 13.06
N GLU A 136 -23.87 -8.24 14.19
CA GLU A 136 -25.25 -7.77 14.38
C GLU A 136 -25.67 -6.69 13.37
N ARG A 137 -24.73 -5.82 12.98
CA ARG A 137 -24.95 -4.75 12.00
C ARG A 137 -25.12 -5.33 10.60
N ILE A 138 -24.17 -6.16 10.17
CA ILE A 138 -24.18 -6.69 8.80
C ILE A 138 -25.30 -7.72 8.59
N ASN A 139 -25.65 -8.52 9.61
CA ASN A 139 -26.64 -9.59 9.50
C ASN A 139 -28.10 -9.14 9.77
N ARG A 140 -28.33 -7.84 9.96
CA ARG A 140 -29.67 -7.31 10.24
C ARG A 140 -30.60 -7.43 9.03
N LYS A 141 -31.65 -8.24 9.07
CA LYS A 141 -32.64 -8.32 7.98
C LYS A 141 -33.41 -7.00 7.78
N ASN A 142 -34.00 -6.83 6.60
CA ASN A 142 -34.86 -5.72 6.20
C ASN A 142 -34.19 -4.34 6.20
N VAL A 143 -32.86 -4.30 6.23
CA VAL A 143 -32.05 -3.10 6.05
C VAL A 143 -31.17 -3.34 4.83
N GLY A 144 -31.17 -2.46 3.84
CA GLY A 144 -30.26 -2.57 2.68
C GLY A 144 -28.85 -2.13 3.08
N PHE A 145 -28.59 -0.85 2.91
CA PHE A 145 -27.29 -0.26 3.22
C PHE A 145 -26.93 -0.37 4.71
N LYS A 146 -25.83 -1.08 5.03
CA LYS A 146 -25.36 -1.33 6.40
C LYS A 146 -24.38 -0.30 6.94
N GLY A 147 -23.76 0.48 6.06
CA GLY A 147 -22.69 1.42 6.43
C GLY A 147 -21.35 0.76 6.80
N PHE A 148 -21.20 -0.56 6.63
CA PHE A 148 -19.90 -1.24 6.80
C PHE A 148 -19.13 -1.24 5.46
N LEU A 149 -18.58 -0.07 5.15
CA LEU A 149 -17.82 0.20 3.93
C LEU A 149 -16.35 -0.19 4.08
N PRO A 150 -15.60 -0.38 2.98
CA PRO A 150 -14.16 -0.66 3.02
C PRO A 150 -13.35 0.38 3.80
N SER A 151 -13.66 1.66 3.66
CA SER A 151 -12.98 2.74 4.41
C SER A 151 -13.34 2.78 5.89
N VAL A 152 -14.57 2.40 6.25
CA VAL A 152 -15.02 2.26 7.64
C VAL A 152 -14.32 1.07 8.30
N PHE A 153 -14.28 -0.07 7.62
CA PHE A 153 -13.51 -1.24 8.04
C PHE A 153 -12.06 -0.88 8.34
N THR A 154 -11.36 -0.23 7.41
CA THR A 154 -9.96 0.13 7.63
C THR A 154 -9.76 1.12 8.78
N ALA A 155 -10.66 2.09 8.95
CA ALA A 155 -10.58 3.02 10.08
C ALA A 155 -10.78 2.29 11.43
N GLU A 156 -11.76 1.38 11.50
CA GLU A 156 -11.99 0.55 12.69
C GLU A 156 -10.79 -0.37 12.98
N VAL A 157 -10.17 -0.98 11.95
CA VAL A 157 -8.96 -1.81 12.08
C VAL A 157 -7.77 -1.00 12.54
N ALA A 158 -7.55 0.19 11.99
CA ALA A 158 -6.47 1.09 12.38
C ALA A 158 -6.56 1.48 13.87
N GLU A 159 -7.77 1.75 14.37
CA GLU A 159 -7.98 2.08 15.78
C GLU A 159 -7.71 0.86 16.69
N ARG A 160 -8.21 -0.32 16.34
CA ARG A 160 -7.92 -1.57 17.08
C ARG A 160 -6.43 -1.90 17.08
N PHE A 161 -5.78 -1.75 15.94
CA PHE A 161 -4.34 -1.96 15.80
C PHE A 161 -3.57 -1.02 16.73
N LYS A 162 -3.91 0.27 16.72
CA LYS A 162 -3.30 1.28 17.60
C LYS A 162 -3.48 0.96 19.08
N VAL A 163 -4.66 0.48 19.50
CA VAL A 163 -4.89 0.03 20.88
C VAL A 163 -3.94 -1.12 21.25
N LYS A 164 -3.73 -2.09 20.35
CA LYS A 164 -2.87 -3.26 20.60
C LYS A 164 -1.38 -2.93 20.60
N VAL A 165 -0.90 -2.10 19.69
CA VAL A 165 0.54 -1.82 19.51
C VAL A 165 1.01 -0.55 20.22
N GLY A 166 0.07 0.25 20.73
CA GLY A 166 0.35 1.50 21.42
C GLY A 166 1.16 2.46 20.57
N ARG A 167 2.38 2.78 21.02
CA ARG A 167 3.26 3.76 20.38
C ARG A 167 4.27 3.14 19.41
N LEU A 168 4.16 1.86 19.09
CA LEU A 168 5.12 1.16 18.22
C LEU A 168 4.91 1.46 16.73
N ALA A 169 3.66 1.56 16.29
CA ALA A 169 3.33 1.80 14.90
C ALA A 169 1.95 2.46 14.75
N GLU A 170 1.73 3.08 13.59
CA GLU A 170 0.45 3.61 13.14
C GLU A 170 0.19 3.11 11.72
N ILE A 171 -1.05 2.77 11.41
CA ILE A 171 -1.53 2.49 10.05
C ILE A 171 -2.77 3.34 9.80
N ARG A 172 -2.92 3.89 8.60
CA ARG A 172 -4.13 4.65 8.23
C ARG A 172 -4.34 4.72 6.74
N LEU A 173 -5.59 5.03 6.36
CA LEU A 173 -5.89 5.50 5.01
C LEU A 173 -5.60 6.99 4.89
N THR A 174 -5.14 7.36 3.71
CA THR A 174 -5.04 8.73 3.24
C THR A 174 -5.43 8.77 1.76
N ALA A 175 -5.56 9.96 1.20
CA ALA A 175 -5.88 10.13 -0.22
C ALA A 175 -5.39 11.50 -0.70
N PRO A 176 -5.33 11.72 -2.02
CA PRO A 176 -5.24 13.06 -2.55
C PRO A 176 -6.32 13.98 -1.97
N VAL A 177 -5.96 15.23 -1.68
CA VAL A 177 -6.82 16.16 -0.93
C VAL A 177 -8.20 16.36 -1.59
N ASP A 178 -8.23 16.36 -2.92
CA ASP A 178 -9.45 16.47 -3.73
C ASP A 178 -10.39 15.26 -3.64
N TYR A 179 -9.92 14.13 -3.09
CA TYR A 179 -10.67 12.88 -2.92
C TYR A 179 -11.00 12.54 -1.46
N VAL A 180 -10.53 13.32 -0.49
CA VAL A 180 -10.79 13.07 0.94
C VAL A 180 -12.22 13.46 1.33
N ARG A 181 -13.03 12.47 1.73
CA ARG A 181 -14.37 12.70 2.32
C ARG A 181 -14.36 12.88 3.83
N ASN A 182 -13.53 12.09 4.51
CA ASN A 182 -13.39 12.13 5.96
C ASN A 182 -12.13 12.89 6.31
N ARG A 183 -12.27 14.01 7.04
CA ARG A 183 -11.13 14.84 7.45
C ARG A 183 -10.07 14.08 8.25
N ALA A 184 -10.43 13.00 8.94
CA ALA A 184 -9.47 12.13 9.64
C ALA A 184 -8.49 11.41 8.69
N HIS A 185 -8.80 11.33 7.40
CA HIS A 185 -7.94 10.76 6.35
C HIS A 185 -7.21 11.84 5.53
N MET A 186 -7.21 13.10 5.98
CA MET A 186 -6.42 14.13 5.32
C MET A 186 -4.93 13.77 5.39
N PRO A 187 -4.20 13.93 4.28
CA PRO A 187 -2.76 13.72 4.31
C PRO A 187 -2.08 14.74 5.21
N ASP A 188 -1.05 14.30 5.92
CA ASP A 188 -0.12 15.25 6.52
C ASP A 188 0.80 15.86 5.46
N LYS A 189 1.65 16.81 5.85
CA LYS A 189 2.52 17.53 4.91
C LYS A 189 3.37 16.60 4.05
N TRP A 190 4.00 15.60 4.65
CA TRP A 190 4.86 14.67 3.92
C TRP A 190 4.05 13.79 2.99
N GLU A 191 2.94 13.24 3.46
CA GLU A 191 2.09 12.40 2.61
C GLU A 191 1.55 13.17 1.42
N HIS A 192 1.16 14.44 1.61
CA HIS A 192 0.70 15.29 0.53
C HIS A 192 1.81 15.52 -0.50
N GLU A 193 3.03 15.83 -0.06
CA GLU A 193 4.20 15.99 -0.92
C GLU A 193 4.52 14.70 -1.70
N VAL A 194 4.41 13.53 -1.06
CA VAL A 194 4.63 12.24 -1.73
C VAL A 194 3.50 11.90 -2.69
N ILE A 195 2.24 12.12 -2.31
CA ILE A 195 1.08 11.85 -3.18
C ILE A 195 1.17 12.69 -4.46
N GLU A 196 1.35 14.00 -4.31
CA GLU A 196 1.33 14.93 -5.45
C GLU A 196 2.64 14.90 -6.26
N GLY A 197 3.78 14.77 -5.59
CA GLY A 197 5.10 14.84 -6.24
C GLY A 197 5.63 13.51 -6.77
N GLN A 198 5.10 12.37 -6.30
CA GLN A 198 5.58 11.04 -6.68
C GLN A 198 4.44 10.13 -7.13
N LEU A 199 3.47 9.82 -6.27
CA LEU A 199 2.46 8.79 -6.58
C LEU A 199 1.52 9.16 -7.73
N ARG A 200 1.28 10.46 -7.98
CA ARG A 200 0.53 10.95 -9.15
C ARG A 200 1.40 11.10 -10.40
N SER A 201 2.72 11.02 -10.29
CA SER A 201 3.64 11.18 -11.43
C SER A 201 3.57 9.95 -12.34
N PRO A 202 3.44 10.11 -13.67
CA PRO A 202 3.47 8.98 -14.59
C PRO A 202 4.83 8.26 -14.64
N GLU A 203 5.89 8.90 -14.17
CA GLU A 203 7.24 8.34 -14.05
C GLU A 203 7.39 7.42 -12.84
N HIS A 204 6.53 7.54 -11.83
CA HIS A 204 6.55 6.66 -10.67
C HIS A 204 5.93 5.32 -11.05
N PRO A 205 6.63 4.18 -10.85
CA PRO A 205 6.09 2.89 -11.26
C PRO A 205 4.79 2.59 -10.52
N MET A 206 3.78 2.15 -11.27
CA MET A 206 2.46 1.87 -10.71
C MET A 206 2.54 0.80 -9.62
N GLY A 207 1.95 1.10 -8.46
CA GLY A 207 1.94 0.19 -7.31
C GLY A 207 3.16 0.30 -6.39
N GLU A 208 4.24 0.97 -6.80
CA GLU A 208 5.43 1.11 -5.95
C GLU A 208 5.17 2.03 -4.76
N HIS A 209 5.69 1.64 -3.60
CA HIS A 209 5.60 2.43 -2.39
C HIS A 209 6.72 3.48 -2.33
N VAL A 210 6.49 4.52 -1.55
CA VAL A 210 7.53 5.51 -1.19
C VAL A 210 7.76 5.42 0.31
N SER A 211 9.02 5.50 0.74
CA SER A 211 9.35 5.45 2.15
C SER A 211 10.51 6.36 2.53
N GLU A 212 10.55 6.77 3.78
CA GLU A 212 11.64 7.55 4.36
C GLU A 212 11.85 7.23 5.84
N PHE A 213 13.03 7.60 6.35
CA PHE A 213 13.22 7.82 7.77
C PHE A 213 13.09 9.32 8.06
N GLY A 214 12.32 9.67 9.09
CA GLY A 214 12.06 11.05 9.45
C GLY A 214 11.57 11.20 10.88
N LEU A 215 11.10 12.41 11.20
CA LEU A 215 10.43 12.69 12.46
C LEU A 215 8.92 12.77 12.25
N LEU A 216 8.16 12.05 13.06
CA LEU A 216 6.72 12.27 13.19
C LEU A 216 6.44 12.70 14.63
N ASN A 217 5.91 13.91 14.80
CA ASN A 217 5.64 14.51 16.12
C ASN A 217 6.87 14.47 17.05
N GLY A 218 8.05 14.79 16.50
CA GLY A 218 9.32 14.80 17.24
C GLY A 218 9.92 13.42 17.52
N ARG A 219 9.34 12.33 17.00
CA ARG A 219 9.84 10.96 17.21
C ARG A 219 10.44 10.40 15.93
N PRO A 220 11.63 9.79 15.99
CA PRO A 220 12.19 9.06 14.86
C PRO A 220 11.25 7.94 14.42
N ALA A 221 10.98 7.88 13.13
CA ALA A 221 10.08 6.89 12.54
C ALA A 221 10.53 6.51 11.12
N TYR A 222 10.29 5.26 10.77
CA TYR A 222 10.19 4.83 9.38
C TYR A 222 8.76 5.08 8.90
N ARG A 223 8.60 5.73 7.75
CA ARG A 223 7.30 6.04 7.16
C ARG A 223 7.25 5.45 5.77
N MET A 224 6.12 4.84 5.43
CA MET A 224 5.88 4.25 4.11
C MET A 224 4.47 4.62 3.66
N ILE A 225 4.31 4.97 2.40
CA ILE A 225 3.01 5.18 1.77
C ILE A 225 2.91 4.28 0.53
N SER A 226 1.85 3.47 0.47
CA SER A 226 1.56 2.54 -0.62
C SER A 226 0.32 3.01 -1.38
N PRO A 227 0.40 3.21 -2.71
CA PRO A 227 -0.71 3.77 -3.49
C PRO A 227 -1.88 2.78 -3.65
N GLU A 228 -3.08 3.33 -3.72
CA GLU A 228 -4.31 2.60 -4.05
C GLU A 228 -5.04 3.27 -5.21
N TYR A 229 -5.35 2.47 -6.23
CA TYR A 229 -5.98 2.93 -7.45
C TYR A 229 -7.45 2.51 -7.46
N TYR A 230 -8.31 3.32 -8.08
CA TYR A 230 -9.72 2.98 -8.20
C TYR A 230 -9.90 1.74 -9.06
N GLU A 231 -10.59 0.76 -8.50
CA GLU A 231 -11.07 -0.44 -9.18
C GLU A 231 -12.55 -0.30 -9.55
N PRO A 232 -13.12 -1.20 -10.37
CA PRO A 232 -14.52 -1.10 -10.80
C PRO A 232 -15.51 -0.97 -9.63
N SER A 233 -15.29 -1.71 -8.54
CA SER A 233 -16.13 -1.66 -7.34
C SER A 233 -16.11 -0.29 -6.65
N CYS A 234 -15.00 0.45 -6.73
CA CYS A 234 -14.86 1.77 -6.13
C CYS A 234 -15.74 2.83 -6.82
N LEU A 235 -15.92 2.71 -8.14
CA LEU A 235 -16.56 3.74 -8.97
C LEU A 235 -18.07 3.89 -8.73
N ALA A 236 -18.70 2.87 -8.11
CA ALA A 236 -20.08 2.97 -7.65
C ALA A 236 -20.29 4.15 -6.70
N CYS A 237 -19.30 4.44 -5.83
CA CYS A 237 -19.34 5.55 -4.89
C CYS A 237 -18.44 6.73 -5.29
N HIS A 238 -17.28 6.47 -5.88
CA HIS A 238 -16.27 7.52 -6.13
C HIS A 238 -16.23 8.02 -7.58
N GLY A 239 -16.88 7.31 -8.50
CA GLY A 239 -16.74 7.54 -9.94
C GLY A 239 -17.52 8.73 -10.50
N GLU A 240 -17.75 8.71 -11.80
CA GLU A 240 -18.50 9.76 -12.50
C GLU A 240 -20.04 9.57 -12.42
N PRO A 241 -20.83 10.64 -12.65
CA PRO A 241 -20.40 12.03 -12.75
C PRO A 241 -20.08 12.63 -11.38
N LYS A 242 -19.03 13.47 -11.34
CA LYS A 242 -18.62 14.22 -10.15
C LYS A 242 -19.80 14.99 -9.56
N GLY A 243 -19.92 14.99 -8.23
CA GLY A 243 -20.96 15.73 -7.52
C GLY A 243 -22.31 15.02 -7.41
N LYS A 244 -22.54 13.93 -8.16
CA LYS A 244 -23.75 13.10 -8.00
C LYS A 244 -23.75 12.43 -6.63
N ARG A 245 -24.93 12.25 -6.03
CA ARG A 245 -25.05 11.51 -4.77
C ARG A 245 -24.81 10.01 -5.00
N ASP A 246 -24.06 9.40 -4.09
CA ASP A 246 -23.90 7.94 -4.02
C ASP A 246 -24.78 7.30 -2.93
N ILE A 247 -24.65 5.99 -2.76
CA ILE A 247 -25.42 5.18 -1.81
C ILE A 247 -25.21 5.59 -0.34
N THR A 248 -24.07 6.19 -0.02
CA THR A 248 -23.75 6.70 1.33
C THR A 248 -24.41 8.06 1.60
N GLY A 249 -24.98 8.69 0.57
CA GLY A 249 -25.49 10.05 0.60
C GLY A 249 -24.42 11.12 0.33
N GLY A 250 -23.14 10.72 0.25
CA GLY A 250 -22.01 11.55 -0.15
C GLY A 250 -22.04 11.94 -1.62
N LYS A 251 -21.21 12.91 -2.01
CA LYS A 251 -21.04 13.30 -3.42
C LYS A 251 -19.85 12.56 -4.00
N LYS A 252 -19.99 12.03 -5.21
CA LYS A 252 -18.88 11.39 -5.93
C LYS A 252 -17.77 12.38 -6.26
N GLU A 253 -16.53 11.92 -6.18
CA GLU A 253 -15.31 12.67 -6.51
C GLU A 253 -15.09 12.81 -8.02
N GLY A 254 -15.66 11.89 -8.81
CA GLY A 254 -15.42 11.82 -10.25
C GLY A 254 -14.18 11.00 -10.61
N GLY A 255 -13.77 10.08 -9.73
CA GLY A 255 -12.60 9.22 -9.95
C GLY A 255 -12.77 8.31 -11.17
N LYS A 256 -11.65 7.92 -11.77
CA LYS A 256 -11.61 7.05 -12.96
C LYS A 256 -10.92 5.74 -12.67
N LEU A 257 -11.28 4.69 -13.40
CA LEU A 257 -10.63 3.38 -13.30
C LEU A 257 -9.11 3.53 -13.47
N GLY A 258 -8.35 2.98 -12.53
CA GLY A 258 -6.88 3.02 -12.53
C GLY A 258 -6.26 4.33 -12.04
N GLU A 259 -7.06 5.35 -11.73
CA GLU A 259 -6.57 6.59 -11.14
C GLU A 259 -6.23 6.40 -9.65
N LEU A 260 -5.22 7.11 -9.15
CA LEU A 260 -4.88 7.13 -7.72
C LEU A 260 -6.06 7.67 -6.89
N GLY A 261 -6.73 6.79 -6.17
CA GLY A 261 -7.91 7.10 -5.36
C GLY A 261 -7.61 7.20 -3.86
N GLY A 262 -6.48 6.64 -3.42
CA GLY A 262 -6.09 6.63 -2.01
C GLY A 262 -4.67 6.11 -1.82
N ALA A 263 -4.29 5.94 -0.56
CA ALA A 263 -3.06 5.27 -0.17
C ALA A 263 -3.17 4.73 1.27
N ILE A 264 -2.39 3.70 1.57
CA ILE A 264 -2.16 3.22 2.93
C ILE A 264 -0.85 3.81 3.43
N SER A 265 -0.91 4.52 4.55
CA SER A 265 0.24 5.07 5.24
C SER A 265 0.57 4.21 6.45
N VAL A 266 1.83 3.79 6.56
CA VAL A 266 2.38 3.00 7.67
C VAL A 266 3.52 3.77 8.30
N VAL A 267 3.49 3.88 9.63
CA VAL A 267 4.56 4.48 10.43
C VAL A 267 5.02 3.44 11.43
N ILE A 268 6.32 3.20 11.51
CA ILE A 268 6.94 2.37 12.56
C ILE A 268 7.94 3.25 13.31
N PHE A 269 7.68 3.47 14.61
CA PHE A 269 8.55 4.28 15.45
C PHE A 269 9.80 3.49 15.86
N GLN A 270 10.93 4.20 15.95
CA GLN A 270 12.20 3.60 16.36
C GLN A 270 12.27 3.34 17.87
#